data_AF-A0A7C3N3E1-F1
#
_entry.id   AF-A0A7C3N3E1-F1
#
_cell.length_a   1.000
_cell.length_b   1.000
_cell.length_c   1.000
_cell.angle_alpha   90.00
_cell.angle_beta   90.00
_cell.angle_gamma   90.00
#
_symmetry.space_group_name_H-M   'P 1'
#
loop_
_entity.id
_entity.type
_entity.pdbx_description
1 polymer ?
#
loop_
_entity_poly.entity_id
_entity_poly.type
_entity_poly.pdbx_seq_one_letter_code
_entity_poly.pdbx_strand_id
1 'polypeptide(L)' 'MSLIHTCTLNRVNPFHYLTTLQKHSSELFKDPKRWLPWNYQHAVVNPA' A
#
# COMPACT_ATOMS: atom_id res chain seq x y z
N MET A 1 13.28 6.40 8.63
CA MET A 1 12.97 5.09 8.01
C MET A 1 12.29 5.32 6.67
N SER A 2 12.67 4.60 5.61
CA SER A 2 12.07 4.75 4.27
C SER A 2 10.90 3.78 4.07
N LEU A 3 9.95 4.15 3.21
CA LEU A 3 8.84 3.28 2.80
C LEU A 3 9.32 1.93 2.23
N ILE A 4 10.42 1.96 1.47
CA ILE A 4 11.03 0.75 0.89
C ILE A 4 11.56 -0.17 2.00
N HIS A 5 12.22 0.38 3.01
CA HIS A 5 12.70 -0.40 4.16
C HIS A 5 11.53 -1.03 4.93
N THR A 6 10.44 -0.28 5.14
CA THR A 6 9.21 -0.81 5.75
C THR A 6 8.59 -1.94 4.91
N CYS A 7 8.59 -1.83 3.57
CA CYS A 7 8.12 -2.91 2.70
C CYS A 7 8.98 -4.17 2.87
N THR A 8 10.31 -4.03 2.89
CA THR A 8 11.24 -5.15 3.10
C THR A 8 11.00 -5.85 4.44
N LEU A 9 10.81 -5.08 5.53
CA LEU A 9 10.52 -5.64 6.86
C LEU A 9 9.22 -6.44 6.88
N ASN A 10 8.21 -6.01 6.12
CA ASN A 10 6.92 -6.69 6.01
C ASN A 10 6.90 -7.77 4.91
N ARG A 11 8.05 -8.08 4.27
CA ARG A 11 8.16 -9.02 3.13
C ARG A 11 7.23 -8.67 1.97
N VAL A 12 7.00 -7.37 1.77
CA VAL A 12 6.17 -6.82 0.70
C VAL A 12 7.08 -6.34 -0.41
N ASN A 13 6.72 -6.65 -1.65
CA ASN A 13 7.45 -6.12 -2.80
C ASN A 13 7.22 -4.59 -2.90
N PRO A 14 8.26 -3.75 -2.73
CA PRO A 14 8.10 -2.30 -2.73
C PRO A 14 7.64 -1.76 -4.09
N PHE A 15 8.05 -2.38 -5.20
CA PHE A 15 7.64 -1.97 -6.54
C PHE A 15 6.14 -2.22 -6.76
N HIS A 16 5.68 -3.40 -6.37
CA HIS A 16 4.25 -3.75 -6.43
C HIS A 16 3.43 -2.78 -5.57
N TYR A 17 3.84 -2.58 -4.32
CA TYR A 17 3.19 -1.67 -3.39
C TYR A 17 3.07 -0.24 -3.94
N LEU A 18 4.17 0.36 -4.39
CA LEU A 18 4.16 1.72 -4.96
C LEU A 18 3.29 1.82 -6.22
N THR A 19 3.32 0.79 -7.08
CA THR A 19 2.46 0.73 -8.27
C THR A 19 0.99 0.68 -7.89
N THR A 20 0.63 -0.11 -6.88
CA THR A 20 -0.74 -0.18 -6.37
C THR A 20 -1.17 1.16 -5.77
N LEU A 21 -0.33 1.80 -4.96
CA LEU A 21 -0.62 3.12 -4.39
C LEU A 21 -0.86 4.18 -5.47
N GLN A 22 -0.09 4.14 -6.57
CA GLN A 22 -0.26 5.07 -7.68
C GLN A 22 -1.61 4.86 -8.38
N LYS A 23 -2.00 3.60 -8.63
CA LYS A 23 -3.28 3.23 -9.25
C LYS A 23 -4.49 3.61 -8.39
N HIS A 24 -4.37 3.46 -7.07
CA HIS A 24 -5.44 3.74 -6.11
C HIS A 24 -5.20 5.03 -5.32
N SER A 25 -4.50 6.00 -5.91
CA SER A 25 -4.13 7.25 -5.23
C SER A 25 -5.34 7.99 -4.67
N SER A 26 -6.47 8.01 -5.37
CA SER A 26 -7.71 8.62 -4.88
C SER A 26 -8.28 7.96 -3.62
N GLU A 27 -8.19 6.64 -3.50
CA GLU A 27 -8.62 5.89 -2.30
C GLU A 27 -7.60 6.01 -1.17
N LEU A 28 -6.31 6.06 -1.51
CA LEU A 28 -5.22 6.33 -0.57
C LEU A 28 -5.40 7.67 0.14
N PHE A 29 -5.80 8.71 -0.58
CA PHE A 29 -6.07 10.02 0.04
C PHE A 29 -7.31 10.02 0.94
N LYS A 30 -8.29 9.14 0.70
CA LYS A 30 -9.49 9.01 1.52
C LYS A 30 -9.21 8.28 2.84
N ASP A 31 -8.46 7.18 2.79
CA ASP A 31 -8.12 6.41 4.00
C ASP A 31 -6.70 5.81 3.94
N PRO A 32 -5.66 6.61 4.24
CA PRO A 32 -4.28 6.18 4.12
C PRO A 32 -3.91 5.03 5.07
N LYS A 33 -4.68 4.80 6.15
CA LYS A 33 -4.40 3.72 7.11
C LYS A 33 -4.69 2.34 6.52
N ARG A 34 -5.61 2.24 5.56
CA ARG A 34 -5.90 0.98 4.85
C ARG A 34 -4.84 0.60 3.83
N TRP A 35 -4.03 1.55 3.38
CA TRP A 35 -3.04 1.37 2.31
C TRP A 35 -1.63 1.14 2.82
N LEU A 36 -1.44 0.77 4.08
CA LEU A 36 -0.12 0.45 4.63
C LEU A 36 0.43 -0.87 4.05
N PRO A 37 1.76 -1.08 4.06
CA PRO A 37 2.38 -2.24 3.41
C PRO A 37 1.82 -3.61 3.85
N TRP A 38 1.33 -3.73 5.08
CA TRP A 38 0.76 -4.98 5.60
C TRP A 38 -0.74 -5.16 5.31
N ASN A 39 -1.48 -4.10 4.92
CA ASN A 39 -2.94 -4.14 4.75
C ASN A 39 -3.43 -3.74 3.35
N TYR A 40 -2.58 -3.15 2.50
CA TYR A 40 -2.97 -2.65 1.18
C TYR A 40 -3.59 -3.71 0.27
N GLN A 41 -3.21 -4.99 0.43
CA GLN A 41 -3.79 -6.09 -0.34
C GLN A 41 -5.30 -6.25 -0.08
N HIS A 42 -5.74 -6.03 1.16
CA HIS A 42 -7.15 -6.04 1.52
C HIS A 42 -7.89 -4.83 0.95
N ALA A 43 -7.21 -3.69 0.86
CA ALA A 43 -7.76 -2.49 0.22
C ALA A 43 -7.97 -2.70 -1.29
N VAL A 44 -7.06 -3.42 -1.97
CA VAL A 44 -7.20 -3.77 -3.39
C VAL A 44 -8.34 -4.76 -3.64
N VAL A 45 -8.51 -5.75 -2.76
CA VAL A 45 -9.52 -6.81 -2.93
C VAL A 45 -10.94 -6.31 -2.59
N ASN A 46 -11.05 -5.35 -1.68
CA ASN A 46 -12.34 -4.75 -1.31
C ASN A 46 -12.29 -3.22 -1.45
N PRO A 47 -12.36 -2.71 -2.70
CA PRO A 47 -12.45 -1.28 -2.94
C PRO A 47 -13.75 -0.75 -2.33
N ALA A 48 -13.63 0.34 -1.56
CA ALA A 48 -14.74 0.96 -0.83
C ALA A 48 -15.63 1.83 -1.73
#